data_AF-A0A7X7KV38-F1
#
_entry.id   AF-A0A7X7KV38-F1
#
_cell.length_a   1.000
_cell.length_b   1.000
_cell.length_c   1.000
_cell.angle_alpha   90.00
_cell.angle_beta   90.00
_cell.angle_gamma   90.00
#
_symmetry.space_group_name_H-M   'P 1'
#
loop_
_entity.id
_entity.type
_entity.pdbx_description
1 polymer ?
#
loop_
_entity_poly.entity_id
_entity_poly.type
_entity_poly.pdbx_seq_one_letter_code
_entity_poly.pdbx_strand_id
1 'polypeptide(L)'
;SVFKACCPFHKEKTPSFVVNPARRTYHCFGCGAHGDVFKFLMQMDGMPFMDAVRALAERALVPLDTQVDYEAATRQTLIQMHGDLAAFYHRCLLRHSSAAQARAYLQARQLDAATIERFGIGYAPPLPRTLQQWAVKHGYTLEQLVEGGLLAPPRDTRGSDDYYDRFRGRLMFPLRDASGRVVGFSGRILDPKASPAKYVNSPETPVFHKGRILYALDVARAHIVKQARREALVCEGQIDVIRCHACGFNTAVAAQGTAFTVDHVQLLKRYADSVVLVYDGDAAGRKAALRTGELFLQADLPVRVAAIPPGQDPDSLLRDQGPEAFQALLDAAVSITAFQISTLQAAEQNPGAVDAVGRVADQVLALLAGCSKAVLRSHLLQEAADRLHLPPSALESDLENLLARRRAGDGTPAPPAPATTTGRAGDDTARAPSRPGANPAARPAPSAAVAPPSLAFSLCGLLLHHADDAAMMQRVCAWLPLDLLTEPEARDIVQAAVSLHVTGEDRLSLLATEGPPATRAWIERLARRESPMLHTQEISPCQAAEDMLARIWIETLKRERQQLDSADEAQAGRRYALTRLIKALEQVAPWEARTALLTAELARHEPVLSAPSA
;
A
#
# COMPACT_ATOMS: atom_id res chain seq x y z
N SER A 1 -34.18 -4.46 -18.50
CA SER A 1 -34.43 -4.03 -19.89
C SER A 1 -33.26 -3.20 -20.38
N VAL A 2 -32.97 -3.22 -21.68
CA VAL A 2 -31.89 -2.44 -22.32
C VAL A 2 -32.55 -1.40 -23.23
N PHE A 3 -32.00 -0.19 -23.30
CA PHE A 3 -32.51 0.89 -24.16
C PHE A 3 -31.63 1.04 -25.40
N LYS A 4 -32.24 1.40 -26.54
CA LYS A 4 -31.55 1.54 -27.83
C LYS A 4 -31.97 2.83 -28.54
N ALA A 5 -31.00 3.57 -29.09
CA ALA A 5 -31.20 4.84 -29.78
C ALA A 5 -30.15 5.05 -30.89
N CYS A 6 -30.32 6.11 -31.70
CA CYS A 6 -29.23 6.59 -32.56
C CYS A 6 -28.15 7.26 -31.70
N CYS A 7 -26.89 7.10 -32.10
CA CYS A 7 -25.76 7.62 -31.37
C CYS A 7 -25.70 9.15 -31.41
N PRO A 8 -25.52 9.82 -30.26
CA PRO A 8 -25.35 11.27 -30.23
C PRO A 8 -23.95 11.72 -30.68
N PHE A 9 -22.97 10.81 -30.71
CA PHE A 9 -21.56 11.15 -31.00
C PHE A 9 -21.17 11.03 -32.47
N HIS A 10 -22.01 10.40 -33.30
CA HIS A 10 -21.78 10.31 -34.74
C HIS A 10 -23.12 10.24 -35.48
N LYS A 11 -23.15 10.73 -36.71
CA LYS A 11 -24.39 10.74 -37.51
C LYS A 11 -24.65 9.35 -38.10
N GLU A 12 -25.78 8.76 -37.71
CA GLU A 12 -26.29 7.51 -38.26
C GLU A 12 -27.82 7.58 -38.43
N LYS A 13 -28.37 6.70 -39.29
CA LYS A 13 -29.83 6.59 -39.52
C LYS A 13 -30.45 5.38 -38.82
N THR A 14 -29.63 4.41 -38.40
CA THR A 14 -30.07 3.20 -37.72
C THR A 14 -29.60 3.24 -36.27
N PRO A 15 -30.44 2.93 -35.27
CA PRO A 15 -30.02 2.91 -33.87
C PRO A 15 -28.86 1.94 -33.63
N SER A 16 -27.70 2.44 -33.16
CA SER A 16 -26.57 1.59 -32.72
C SER A 16 -26.11 1.88 -31.28
N PHE A 17 -26.70 2.87 -30.62
CA PHE A 17 -26.39 3.25 -29.24
C PHE A 17 -27.24 2.47 -28.24
N VAL A 18 -26.59 1.75 -27.34
CA VAL A 18 -27.24 0.84 -26.39
C VAL A 18 -26.90 1.24 -24.96
N VAL A 19 -27.91 1.45 -24.11
CA VAL A 19 -27.76 1.75 -22.68
C VAL A 19 -28.24 0.57 -21.85
N ASN A 20 -27.38 0.07 -20.96
CA ASN A 20 -27.68 -1.02 -20.06
C ASN A 20 -27.80 -0.51 -18.61
N PRO A 21 -29.02 -0.35 -18.06
CA PRO A 21 -29.24 0.13 -16.70
C PRO A 21 -28.65 -0.77 -15.62
N ALA A 22 -28.67 -2.10 -15.83
CA ALA A 22 -28.14 -3.06 -14.86
C ALA A 22 -26.61 -2.96 -14.74
N ARG A 23 -25.93 -2.69 -15.86
CA ARG A 23 -24.47 -2.51 -15.90
C ARG A 23 -24.04 -1.05 -15.75
N ARG A 24 -25.00 -0.10 -15.72
CA ARG A 24 -24.79 1.36 -15.62
C ARG A 24 -23.85 1.92 -16.70
N THR A 25 -23.90 1.35 -17.90
CA THR A 25 -23.01 1.73 -19.01
C THR A 25 -23.78 1.90 -20.32
N TYR A 26 -23.17 2.64 -21.25
CA TYR A 26 -23.58 2.71 -22.64
C TYR A 26 -22.48 2.15 -23.57
N HIS A 27 -22.90 1.66 -24.73
CA HIS A 27 -22.01 1.25 -25.81
C HIS A 27 -22.67 1.52 -27.16
N CYS A 28 -21.93 2.15 -28.07
CA CYS A 28 -22.33 2.40 -29.44
C CYS A 28 -21.67 1.37 -30.36
N PHE A 29 -22.45 0.54 -31.03
CA PHE A 29 -21.94 -0.47 -31.96
C PHE A 29 -21.52 0.11 -33.32
N GLY A 30 -21.95 1.34 -33.67
CA GLY A 30 -21.50 2.04 -34.87
C GLY A 30 -20.09 2.64 -34.76
N CYS A 31 -19.87 3.53 -33.78
CA CYS A 31 -18.60 4.25 -33.63
C CYS A 31 -17.68 3.75 -32.50
N GLY A 32 -18.09 2.74 -31.72
CA GLY A 32 -17.31 2.19 -30.62
C GLY A 32 -17.27 3.05 -29.34
N ALA A 33 -18.00 4.18 -29.31
CA ALA A 33 -18.13 5.01 -28.11
C ALA A 33 -18.75 4.21 -26.96
N HIS A 34 -18.11 4.21 -25.79
CA HIS A 34 -18.57 3.46 -24.63
C HIS A 34 -18.16 4.16 -23.33
N GLY A 35 -18.95 4.00 -22.29
CA GLY A 35 -18.70 4.65 -21.01
C GLY A 35 -19.83 4.49 -20.00
N ASP A 36 -19.68 5.22 -18.91
CA ASP A 36 -20.73 5.45 -17.92
C ASP A 36 -21.44 6.79 -18.18
N VAL A 37 -22.34 7.17 -17.27
CA VAL A 37 -23.12 8.42 -17.36
C VAL A 37 -22.23 9.67 -17.33
N PHE A 38 -21.08 9.64 -16.65
CA PHE A 38 -20.17 10.78 -16.57
C PHE A 38 -19.46 10.96 -17.92
N LYS A 39 -18.91 9.89 -18.47
CA LYS A 39 -18.25 9.90 -19.79
C LYS A 39 -19.22 10.27 -20.90
N PHE A 40 -20.51 9.93 -20.77
CA PHE A 40 -21.55 10.35 -21.71
C PHE A 40 -21.68 11.87 -21.76
N LEU A 41 -21.86 12.53 -20.61
CA LEU A 41 -21.98 13.99 -20.53
C LEU A 41 -20.70 14.72 -20.95
N MET A 42 -19.54 14.20 -20.54
CA MET A 42 -18.25 14.76 -20.96
C MET A 42 -18.12 14.78 -22.49
N GLN A 43 -18.58 13.73 -23.18
CA GLN A 43 -18.50 13.63 -24.63
C GLN A 43 -19.62 14.40 -25.34
N MET A 44 -20.81 14.47 -24.76
CA MET A 44 -21.96 15.14 -25.35
C MET A 44 -21.84 16.66 -25.27
N ASP A 45 -21.42 17.17 -24.11
CA ASP A 45 -21.42 18.60 -23.79
C ASP A 45 -20.00 19.19 -23.74
N GLY A 46 -18.98 18.38 -24.03
CA GLY A 46 -17.58 18.83 -24.05
C GLY A 46 -17.03 19.27 -22.69
N MET A 47 -17.61 18.77 -21.59
CA MET A 47 -17.30 19.24 -20.24
C MET A 47 -16.25 18.37 -19.52
N PRO A 48 -15.39 18.96 -18.67
CA PRO A 48 -14.51 18.24 -17.76
C PRO A 48 -15.26 17.28 -16.81
N PHE A 49 -14.57 16.25 -16.30
CA PHE A 49 -15.18 15.23 -15.44
C PHE A 49 -15.87 15.82 -14.20
N MET A 50 -15.25 16.79 -13.52
CA MET A 50 -15.85 17.42 -12.33
C MET A 50 -17.11 18.24 -12.65
N ASP A 51 -17.19 18.80 -13.86
CA ASP A 51 -18.39 19.51 -14.31
C ASP A 51 -19.52 18.52 -14.61
N ALA A 52 -19.20 17.36 -15.19
CA ALA A 52 -20.16 16.26 -15.37
C ALA A 52 -20.66 15.69 -14.03
N VAL A 53 -19.78 15.59 -13.02
CA VAL A 53 -20.16 15.19 -11.65
C VAL A 53 -21.10 16.21 -11.02
N ARG A 54 -20.78 17.51 -11.10
CA ARG A 54 -21.63 18.60 -10.59
C ARG A 54 -23.01 18.61 -11.23
N ALA A 55 -23.07 18.59 -12.56
CA ALA A 55 -24.32 18.61 -13.30
C ALA A 55 -25.22 17.40 -12.98
N LEU A 56 -24.64 16.22 -12.79
CA LEU A 56 -25.40 15.02 -12.43
C LEU A 56 -25.87 15.04 -10.98
N ALA A 57 -25.05 15.52 -10.06
CA ALA A 57 -25.40 15.54 -8.65
C ALA A 57 -26.49 16.58 -8.36
N GLU A 58 -26.42 17.76 -8.99
CA GLU A 58 -27.49 18.77 -8.96
C GLU A 58 -28.80 18.17 -9.48
N ARG A 59 -28.75 17.49 -10.63
CA ARG A 59 -29.93 16.86 -11.23
C ARG A 59 -30.48 15.68 -10.42
N ALA A 60 -29.62 14.98 -9.69
CA ALA A 60 -29.99 13.86 -8.83
C ALA A 60 -30.30 14.29 -7.39
N LEU A 61 -30.22 15.59 -7.07
CA LEU A 61 -30.35 16.13 -5.72
C LEU A 61 -29.43 15.43 -4.70
N VAL A 62 -28.26 14.98 -5.17
CA VAL A 62 -27.22 14.42 -4.31
C VAL A 62 -26.36 15.60 -3.86
N PRO A 63 -26.28 15.90 -2.56
CA PRO A 63 -25.37 16.93 -2.07
C PRO A 63 -23.95 16.49 -2.41
N LEU A 64 -23.28 17.26 -3.27
CA LEU A 64 -21.83 17.17 -3.38
C LEU A 64 -21.27 17.94 -2.20
N ASP A 65 -20.45 17.27 -1.40
CA ASP A 65 -19.62 17.98 -0.45
C ASP A 65 -18.67 18.87 -1.27
N THR A 66 -18.93 20.18 -1.26
CA THR A 66 -18.14 21.19 -1.97
C THR A 66 -16.94 21.67 -1.18
N GLN A 67 -16.60 21.00 -0.07
CA GLN A 67 -15.24 21.11 0.44
C GLN A 67 -14.31 20.76 -0.72
N VAL A 68 -13.49 21.73 -1.15
CA VAL A 68 -12.30 21.42 -1.95
C VAL A 68 -11.68 20.23 -1.24
N ASP A 69 -11.62 19.07 -1.91
CA ASP A 69 -10.99 17.89 -1.34
C ASP A 69 -9.56 18.33 -1.00
N TYR A 70 -9.37 18.72 0.25
CA TYR A 70 -8.17 19.39 0.72
C TYR A 70 -7.00 18.43 0.54
N GLU A 71 -7.27 17.13 0.64
CA GLU A 71 -6.33 16.07 0.33
C GLU A 71 -6.00 16.04 -1.15
N ALA A 72 -6.97 16.14 -2.06
CA ALA A 72 -6.70 16.23 -3.50
C ALA A 72 -5.95 17.50 -3.92
N ALA A 73 -6.30 18.67 -3.38
CA ALA A 73 -5.61 19.93 -3.66
C ALA A 73 -4.18 19.94 -3.10
N THR A 74 -4.00 19.43 -1.87
CA THR A 74 -2.68 19.21 -1.27
C THR A 74 -1.86 18.24 -2.11
N ARG A 75 -2.45 17.11 -2.51
CA ARG A 75 -1.80 16.10 -3.36
C ARG A 75 -1.37 16.68 -4.71
N GLN A 76 -2.21 17.49 -5.34
CA GLN A 76 -1.88 18.16 -6.60
C GLN A 76 -0.72 19.15 -6.44
N THR A 77 -0.74 19.93 -5.35
CA THR A 77 0.35 20.86 -5.01
C THR A 77 1.67 20.12 -4.78
N LEU A 78 1.63 19.00 -4.04
CA LEU A 78 2.82 18.17 -3.81
C LEU A 78 3.36 17.57 -5.11
N ILE A 79 2.50 17.10 -6.02
CA ILE A 79 2.92 16.60 -7.33
C ILE A 79 3.60 17.71 -8.15
N GLN A 80 3.00 18.90 -8.20
CA GLN A 80 3.55 20.04 -8.93
C GLN A 80 4.94 20.42 -8.37
N MET A 81 5.05 20.53 -7.04
CA MET A 81 6.31 20.81 -6.35
C MET A 81 7.41 19.79 -6.68
N HIS A 82 7.08 18.50 -6.70
CA HIS A 82 8.03 17.45 -7.09
C HIS A 82 8.46 17.57 -8.56
N GLY A 83 7.54 17.91 -9.47
CA GLY A 83 7.84 18.16 -10.87
C GLY A 83 8.81 19.33 -11.06
N ASP A 84 8.52 20.47 -10.42
CA ASP A 84 9.35 21.67 -10.50
C ASP A 84 10.74 21.44 -9.88
N LEU A 85 10.79 20.69 -8.78
CA LEU A 85 12.05 20.34 -8.13
C LEU A 85 12.87 19.36 -8.98
N ALA A 86 12.24 18.41 -9.67
CA ALA A 86 12.93 17.52 -10.60
C ALA A 86 13.58 18.32 -11.74
N ALA A 87 12.88 19.30 -12.31
CA ALA A 87 13.42 20.19 -13.32
C ALA A 87 14.59 21.04 -12.76
N PHE A 88 14.49 21.51 -11.51
CA PHE A 88 15.59 22.19 -10.83
C PHE A 88 16.83 21.29 -10.69
N TYR A 89 16.67 20.08 -10.16
CA TYR A 89 17.78 19.14 -10.00
C TYR A 89 18.40 18.74 -11.34
N HIS A 90 17.61 18.58 -12.39
CA HIS A 90 18.13 18.33 -13.73
C HIS A 90 19.00 19.50 -14.22
N ARG A 91 18.54 20.75 -14.07
CA ARG A 91 19.37 21.93 -14.38
C ARG A 91 20.65 21.98 -13.54
N CYS A 92 20.59 21.62 -12.26
CA CYS A 92 21.75 21.54 -11.39
C CYS A 92 22.78 20.52 -11.90
N LEU A 93 22.35 19.33 -12.35
CA LEU A 93 23.24 18.33 -12.93
C LEU A 93 24.00 18.90 -14.14
N LEU A 94 23.29 19.59 -15.03
CA LEU A 94 23.85 20.13 -16.27
C LEU A 94 24.79 21.31 -16.04
N ARG A 95 24.43 22.23 -15.13
CA ARG A 95 25.06 23.56 -15.06
C ARG A 95 25.86 23.84 -13.79
N HIS A 96 25.52 23.18 -12.67
CA HIS A 96 26.14 23.50 -11.40
C HIS A 96 27.57 22.94 -11.33
N SER A 97 28.50 23.74 -10.80
CA SER A 97 29.92 23.36 -10.70
C SER A 97 30.13 22.14 -9.81
N SER A 98 29.44 22.06 -8.67
CA SER A 98 29.54 20.91 -7.75
C SER A 98 28.99 19.59 -8.31
N ALA A 99 28.27 19.60 -9.44
CA ALA A 99 27.81 18.38 -10.10
C ALA A 99 28.90 17.68 -10.93
N ALA A 100 30.16 18.14 -10.91
CA ALA A 100 31.25 17.54 -11.68
C ALA A 100 31.44 16.04 -11.41
N GLN A 101 31.42 15.62 -10.14
CA GLN A 101 31.52 14.21 -9.77
C GLN A 101 30.32 13.39 -10.27
N ALA A 102 29.11 13.98 -10.26
CA ALA A 102 27.89 13.34 -10.75
C ALA A 102 27.96 13.09 -12.26
N ARG A 103 28.43 14.08 -13.02
CA ARG A 103 28.65 13.95 -14.48
C ARG A 103 29.72 12.91 -14.79
N ALA A 104 30.85 12.92 -14.07
CA ALA A 104 31.90 11.91 -14.24
C ALA A 104 31.39 10.49 -13.95
N TYR A 105 30.55 10.33 -12.92
CA TYR A 105 29.92 9.04 -12.61
C TYR A 105 29.00 8.55 -13.74
N LEU A 106 28.14 9.43 -14.28
CA LEU A 106 27.25 9.08 -15.40
C LEU A 106 28.03 8.74 -16.67
N GLN A 107 29.12 9.46 -16.93
CA GLN A 107 30.02 9.19 -18.04
C GLN A 107 30.75 7.85 -17.88
N ALA A 108 31.25 7.54 -16.69
CA ALA A 108 31.86 6.24 -16.40
C ALA A 108 30.86 5.09 -16.55
N ARG A 109 29.58 5.37 -16.28
CA ARG A 109 28.47 4.46 -16.57
C ARG A 109 28.03 4.52 -18.03
N GLN A 110 28.63 5.29 -18.94
CA GLN A 110 28.23 5.31 -20.36
C GLN A 110 26.71 5.54 -20.56
N LEU A 111 26.15 6.50 -19.81
CA LEU A 111 24.78 6.96 -20.01
C LEU A 111 24.81 8.25 -20.83
N ASP A 112 24.15 8.23 -21.99
CA ASP A 112 24.12 9.37 -22.90
C ASP A 112 23.17 10.48 -22.44
N ALA A 113 23.27 11.66 -23.05
CA ALA A 113 22.47 12.82 -22.69
C ALA A 113 20.96 12.57 -22.89
N ALA A 114 20.58 11.84 -23.94
CA ALA A 114 19.19 11.51 -24.22
C ALA A 114 18.58 10.62 -23.12
N THR A 115 19.33 9.64 -22.62
CA THR A 115 18.92 8.78 -21.50
C THR A 115 18.80 9.58 -20.20
N ILE A 116 19.80 10.44 -19.93
CA ILE A 116 19.80 11.33 -18.76
C ILE A 116 18.56 12.23 -18.76
N GLU A 117 18.21 12.82 -19.91
CA GLU A 117 17.02 13.66 -20.09
C GLU A 117 15.72 12.85 -19.98
N ARG A 118 15.60 11.72 -20.69
CA ARG A 118 14.40 10.85 -20.68
C ARG A 118 13.99 10.44 -19.27
N PHE A 119 14.95 10.04 -18.45
CA PHE A 119 14.73 9.65 -17.06
C PHE A 119 14.72 10.84 -16.08
N GLY A 120 15.02 12.05 -16.55
CA GLY A 120 15.07 13.26 -15.73
C GLY A 120 16.13 13.21 -14.63
N ILE A 121 17.25 12.53 -14.88
CA ILE A 121 18.32 12.38 -13.88
C ILE A 121 18.83 13.79 -13.52
N GLY A 122 18.98 14.05 -12.22
CA GLY A 122 19.36 15.34 -11.69
C GLY A 122 20.47 15.25 -10.64
N TYR A 123 20.79 16.38 -10.03
CA TYR A 123 21.76 16.47 -8.94
C TYR A 123 21.26 17.42 -7.87
N ALA A 124 21.28 16.96 -6.61
CA ALA A 124 21.01 17.78 -5.44
C ALA A 124 22.34 18.34 -4.90
N PRO A 125 22.57 19.66 -4.97
CA PRO A 125 23.81 20.27 -4.46
C PRO A 125 24.02 20.00 -2.96
N PRO A 126 25.27 19.99 -2.48
CA PRO A 126 25.57 19.76 -1.06
C PRO A 126 25.40 21.03 -0.19
N LEU A 127 24.76 22.08 -0.72
CA LEU A 127 24.64 23.37 -0.04
C LEU A 127 23.48 23.35 0.98
N PRO A 128 23.67 23.94 2.18
CA PRO A 128 22.61 24.02 3.18
C PRO A 128 21.49 24.98 2.74
N ARG A 129 20.27 24.73 3.21
CA ARG A 129 19.07 25.57 2.98
C ARG A 129 18.74 25.81 1.48
N THR A 130 19.23 24.95 0.58
CA THR A 130 18.98 25.08 -0.87
C THR A 130 17.48 24.98 -1.15
N LEU A 131 16.82 23.99 -0.53
CA LEU A 131 15.38 23.78 -0.73
C LEU A 131 14.52 24.88 -0.10
N GLN A 132 14.90 25.43 1.05
CA GLN A 132 14.18 26.53 1.69
C GLN A 132 14.16 27.77 0.77
N GLN A 133 15.32 28.16 0.23
CA GLN A 133 15.43 29.29 -0.69
C GLN A 133 14.72 29.02 -2.02
N TRP A 134 14.85 27.79 -2.54
CA TRP A 134 14.15 27.37 -3.76
C TRP A 134 12.63 27.44 -3.57
N ALA A 135 12.09 26.96 -2.46
CA ALA A 135 10.66 26.93 -2.18
C ALA A 135 10.06 28.34 -2.12
N VAL A 136 10.68 29.27 -1.37
CA VAL A 136 10.23 30.68 -1.31
C VAL A 136 10.15 31.29 -2.70
N LYS A 137 11.15 31.06 -3.55
CA LYS A 137 11.18 31.58 -4.93
C LYS A 137 10.07 31.00 -5.83
N HIS A 138 9.60 29.80 -5.54
CA HIS A 138 8.58 29.10 -6.35
C HIS A 138 7.19 29.08 -5.69
N GLY A 139 7.01 29.81 -4.59
CA GLY A 139 5.72 29.92 -3.90
C GLY A 139 5.32 28.69 -3.09
N TYR A 140 6.29 27.87 -2.67
CA TYR A 140 6.05 26.72 -1.80
C TYR A 140 6.37 27.02 -0.34
N THR A 141 5.60 26.43 0.56
CA THR A 141 5.80 26.57 2.01
C THR A 141 6.74 25.49 2.54
N LEU A 142 7.38 25.75 3.70
CA LEU A 142 8.17 24.73 4.38
C LEU A 142 7.33 23.52 4.82
N GLU A 143 6.05 23.77 5.15
CA GLU A 143 5.07 22.72 5.44
C GLU A 143 4.95 21.73 4.27
N GLN A 144 4.78 22.25 3.05
CA GLN A 144 4.68 21.42 1.84
C GLN A 144 5.95 20.61 1.59
N LEU A 145 7.13 21.19 1.86
CA LEU A 145 8.40 20.46 1.72
C LEU A 145 8.51 19.29 2.72
N VAL A 146 8.04 19.46 3.96
CA VAL A 146 8.01 18.40 4.97
C VAL A 146 7.00 17.33 4.58
N GLU A 147 5.80 17.72 4.19
CA GLU A 147 4.73 16.80 3.80
C GLU A 147 5.09 16.01 2.53
N GLY A 148 5.79 16.63 1.59
CA GLY A 148 6.39 16.01 0.41
C GLY A 148 7.67 15.20 0.69
N GLY A 149 8.12 15.12 1.95
CA GLY A 149 9.27 14.32 2.35
C GLY A 149 10.62 14.83 1.85
N LEU A 150 10.70 16.09 1.42
CA LEU A 150 11.90 16.73 0.88
C LEU A 150 12.83 17.28 1.97
N LEU A 151 12.27 17.61 3.12
CA LEU A 151 13.02 17.95 4.33
C LEU A 151 13.03 16.78 5.31
N ALA A 152 14.12 16.62 6.05
CA ALA A 152 14.31 15.62 7.07
C ALA A 152 14.34 16.26 8.47
N PRO A 153 13.81 15.58 9.50
CA PRO A 153 13.88 16.06 10.87
C PRO A 153 15.34 16.02 11.38
N PRO A 154 15.68 16.83 12.41
CA PRO A 154 16.98 16.81 13.07
C PRO A 154 17.32 15.41 13.59
N ARG A 155 18.61 15.06 13.59
CA ARG A 155 19.08 13.75 14.10
C ARG A 155 19.27 13.74 15.63
N ASP A 156 19.37 14.90 16.26
CA ASP A 156 19.58 15.06 17.69
C ASP A 156 18.57 16.07 18.25
N THR A 157 17.88 15.71 19.33
CA THR A 157 16.85 16.53 19.99
C THR A 157 17.44 17.59 20.91
N ARG A 158 18.77 17.57 21.14
CA ARG A 158 19.50 18.55 21.97
C ARG A 158 19.94 19.81 21.22
N GLY A 159 19.88 19.80 19.89
CA GLY A 159 20.19 20.96 19.06
C GLY A 159 18.93 21.75 18.70
N SER A 160 19.05 23.07 18.59
CA SER A 160 18.01 23.97 18.07
C SER A 160 17.75 23.81 16.56
N ASP A 161 18.17 22.69 15.95
CA ASP A 161 18.33 22.62 14.51
C ASP A 161 16.98 22.47 13.79
N ASP A 162 16.84 23.27 12.74
CA ASP A 162 15.74 23.23 11.79
C ASP A 162 15.74 21.93 10.98
N TYR A 163 14.60 21.61 10.35
CA TYR A 163 14.53 20.60 9.30
C TYR A 163 15.56 20.91 8.19
N TYR A 164 16.27 19.89 7.69
CA TYR A 164 17.31 20.04 6.68
C TYR A 164 16.99 19.30 5.37
N ASP A 165 17.62 19.70 4.28
CA ASP A 165 17.47 19.09 2.96
C ASP A 165 17.78 17.58 3.01
N ARG A 166 16.78 16.74 2.72
CA ARG A 166 16.92 15.28 2.76
C ARG A 166 17.98 14.79 1.75
N PHE A 167 17.97 15.39 0.57
CA PHE A 167 18.84 15.04 -0.53
C PHE A 167 19.95 16.08 -0.64
N ARG A 168 21.17 15.73 -0.22
CA ARG A 168 22.35 16.60 -0.27
C ARG A 168 23.52 15.88 -0.89
N GLY A 169 24.15 16.50 -1.89
CA GLY A 169 25.32 15.96 -2.60
C GLY A 169 25.03 14.64 -3.30
N ARG A 170 23.82 14.48 -3.86
CA ARG A 170 23.33 13.21 -4.41
C ARG A 170 22.99 13.31 -5.88
N LEU A 171 23.26 12.24 -6.61
CA LEU A 171 22.67 12.01 -7.92
C LEU A 171 21.20 11.63 -7.73
N MET A 172 20.30 12.31 -8.44
CA MET A 172 18.86 12.26 -8.21
C MET A 172 18.15 11.51 -9.32
N PHE A 173 17.34 10.54 -8.96
CA PHE A 173 16.46 9.79 -9.84
C PHE A 173 15.01 10.12 -9.46
N PRO A 174 14.26 10.85 -10.31
CA PRO A 174 12.84 11.10 -10.08
C PRO A 174 12.05 9.80 -10.06
N LEU A 175 11.16 9.65 -9.08
CA LEU A 175 10.22 8.54 -8.99
C LEU A 175 8.88 9.01 -9.54
N ARG A 176 8.41 8.36 -10.60
CA ARG A 176 7.18 8.74 -11.30
C ARG A 176 6.06 7.76 -11.01
N ASP A 177 4.84 8.27 -10.88
CA ASP A 177 3.66 7.43 -10.88
C ASP A 177 3.42 6.83 -12.27
N ALA A 178 2.43 5.94 -12.40
CA ALA A 178 2.13 5.33 -13.69
C ALA A 178 1.78 6.36 -14.78
N SER A 179 1.33 7.57 -14.43
CA SER A 179 0.99 8.64 -15.38
C SER A 179 2.20 9.49 -15.79
N GLY A 180 3.38 9.25 -15.22
CA GLY A 180 4.61 10.02 -15.50
C GLY A 180 4.82 11.23 -14.60
N ARG A 181 3.96 11.44 -13.59
CA ARG A 181 4.09 12.57 -12.66
C ARG A 181 5.14 12.24 -11.60
N VAL A 182 6.05 13.17 -11.32
CA VAL A 182 7.05 12.97 -10.25
C VAL A 182 6.35 13.03 -8.90
N VAL A 183 6.54 12.00 -8.09
CA VAL A 183 5.92 11.86 -6.76
C VAL A 183 6.96 11.71 -5.65
N GLY A 184 8.22 11.50 -6.00
CA GLY A 184 9.30 11.35 -5.03
C GLY A 184 10.65 11.26 -5.73
N PHE A 185 11.70 10.95 -4.96
CA PHE A 185 13.06 10.83 -5.47
C PHE A 185 13.79 9.64 -4.85
N SER A 186 14.72 9.07 -5.61
CA SER A 186 15.82 8.26 -5.08
C SER A 186 17.12 9.03 -5.26
N GLY A 187 17.89 9.18 -4.20
CA GLY A 187 19.15 9.92 -4.16
C GLY A 187 20.33 9.00 -3.90
N ARG A 188 21.22 8.84 -4.88
CA ARG A 188 22.46 8.07 -4.77
C ARG A 188 23.61 8.92 -4.26
N ILE A 189 24.32 8.41 -3.27
CA ILE A 189 25.57 9.01 -2.80
C ILE A 189 26.69 8.73 -3.79
N LEU A 190 27.49 9.76 -4.06
CA LEU A 190 28.67 9.65 -4.92
C LEU A 190 29.97 9.49 -4.12
N ASP A 191 30.00 9.98 -2.87
CA ASP A 191 31.10 9.78 -1.92
C ASP A 191 30.77 8.66 -0.90
N PRO A 192 31.36 7.46 -1.02
CA PRO A 192 31.11 6.35 -0.11
C PRO A 192 31.41 6.66 1.36
N LYS A 193 32.24 7.67 1.67
CA LYS A 193 32.57 8.06 3.04
C LYS A 193 31.45 8.87 3.72
N ALA A 194 30.54 9.46 2.94
CA ALA A 194 29.51 10.35 3.46
C ALA A 194 28.36 9.62 4.19
N SER A 195 28.07 8.36 3.83
CA SER A 195 27.11 7.52 4.55
C SER A 195 27.18 6.06 4.09
N PRO A 196 26.89 5.09 4.98
CA PRO A 196 26.93 3.67 4.66
C PRO A 196 25.84 3.23 3.66
N ALA A 197 24.74 3.98 3.53
CA ALA A 197 23.66 3.65 2.61
C ALA A 197 23.85 4.32 1.25
N LYS A 198 24.11 3.53 0.20
CA LYS A 198 24.35 3.99 -1.18
C LYS A 198 23.18 4.80 -1.75
N TYR A 199 21.94 4.44 -1.39
CA TYR A 199 20.71 5.09 -1.84
C TYR A 199 19.84 5.53 -0.66
N VAL A 200 19.15 6.65 -0.82
CA VAL A 200 18.10 7.13 0.07
C VAL A 200 16.89 7.48 -0.78
N ASN A 201 15.73 6.95 -0.43
CA ASN A 201 14.47 7.25 -1.12
C ASN A 201 13.67 8.29 -0.33
N SER A 202 12.71 8.94 -1.00
CA SER A 202 11.64 9.67 -0.32
C SER A 202 10.97 8.76 0.72
N PRO A 203 10.58 9.29 1.89
CA PRO A 203 9.75 8.58 2.86
C PRO A 203 8.33 8.39 2.28
N GLU A 204 7.47 7.65 2.99
CA GLU A 204 6.03 7.62 2.68
C GLU A 204 5.43 9.03 2.77
N THR A 205 4.69 9.44 1.74
CA THR A 205 4.01 10.73 1.64
C THR A 205 2.61 10.55 1.04
N PRO A 206 1.73 11.57 1.06
CA PRO A 206 0.42 11.50 0.40
C PRO A 206 0.48 11.22 -1.11
N VAL A 207 1.64 11.45 -1.76
CA VAL A 207 1.84 11.24 -3.19
C VAL A 207 2.71 10.03 -3.52
N PHE A 208 3.49 9.53 -2.56
CA PHE A 208 4.46 8.45 -2.77
C PHE A 208 4.30 7.34 -1.75
N HIS A 209 3.95 6.17 -2.28
CA HIS A 209 3.93 4.91 -1.56
C HIS A 209 4.92 3.93 -2.16
N LYS A 210 5.98 3.60 -1.42
CA LYS A 210 7.09 2.78 -1.91
C LYS A 210 6.63 1.42 -2.43
N GLY A 211 5.67 0.81 -1.70
CA GLY A 211 5.06 -0.48 -2.07
C GLY A 211 4.12 -0.43 -3.27
N ARG A 212 3.87 0.74 -3.88
CA ARG A 212 2.94 0.92 -5.02
C ARG A 212 3.56 1.65 -6.21
N ILE A 213 4.84 1.98 -6.13
CA ILE A 213 5.58 2.64 -7.21
C ILE A 213 6.62 1.68 -7.79
N LEU A 214 6.56 1.49 -9.11
CA LEU A 214 7.56 0.81 -9.91
C LEU A 214 8.28 1.83 -10.77
N TYR A 215 9.60 1.89 -10.64
CA TYR A 215 10.41 2.80 -11.43
C TYR A 215 10.37 2.43 -12.91
N ALA A 216 10.34 3.48 -13.74
CA ALA A 216 10.18 3.41 -15.19
C ALA A 216 8.85 2.83 -15.69
N LEU A 217 7.86 2.56 -14.84
CA LEU A 217 6.56 2.05 -15.31
C LEU A 217 5.85 3.03 -16.24
N ASP A 218 6.00 4.34 -16.02
CA ASP A 218 5.44 5.40 -16.85
C ASP A 218 5.88 5.28 -18.32
N VAL A 219 7.17 4.98 -18.53
CA VAL A 219 7.76 4.79 -19.85
C VAL A 219 7.65 3.35 -20.35
N ALA A 220 7.64 2.34 -19.48
CA ALA A 220 7.61 0.93 -19.87
C ALA A 220 6.20 0.42 -20.26
N ARG A 221 5.14 0.90 -19.59
CA ARG A 221 3.77 0.38 -19.74
C ARG A 221 3.29 0.34 -21.19
N ALA A 222 3.62 1.37 -21.98
CA ALA A 222 3.19 1.45 -23.38
C ALA A 222 3.93 0.42 -24.24
N HIS A 223 5.21 0.14 -23.95
CA HIS A 223 5.97 -0.90 -24.64
C HIS A 223 5.49 -2.29 -24.26
N ILE A 224 5.17 -2.53 -22.99
CA ILE A 224 4.61 -3.80 -22.52
C ILE A 224 3.31 -4.11 -23.28
N VAL A 225 2.35 -3.18 -23.28
CA VAL A 225 1.03 -3.40 -23.92
C VAL A 225 1.12 -3.59 -25.44
N LYS A 226 2.11 -2.97 -26.10
CA LYS A 226 2.30 -3.09 -27.56
C LYS A 226 2.93 -4.42 -27.98
N GLN A 227 3.64 -5.11 -27.09
CA GLN A 227 4.25 -6.39 -27.41
C GLN A 227 3.20 -7.51 -27.40
N ALA A 228 3.29 -8.45 -28.35
CA ALA A 228 2.33 -9.55 -28.45
C ALA A 228 2.27 -10.43 -27.18
N ARG A 229 3.40 -10.63 -26.50
CA ARG A 229 3.48 -11.42 -25.25
C ARG A 229 3.12 -10.63 -24.00
N ARG A 230 3.01 -9.29 -24.11
CA ARG A 230 2.83 -8.36 -23.00
C ARG A 230 3.72 -8.71 -21.81
N GLU A 231 5.02 -8.85 -22.06
CA GLU A 231 6.01 -9.31 -21.08
C GLU A 231 6.73 -8.11 -20.45
N ALA A 232 6.86 -8.12 -19.13
CA ALA A 232 7.63 -7.11 -18.40
C ALA A 232 8.96 -7.68 -17.89
N LEU A 233 10.02 -6.88 -17.92
CA LEU A 233 11.29 -7.22 -17.29
C LEU A 233 11.34 -6.57 -15.90
N VAL A 234 11.72 -7.33 -14.88
CA VAL A 234 11.82 -6.81 -13.51
C VAL A 234 13.27 -6.93 -13.04
N CYS A 235 13.90 -5.78 -12.79
CA CYS A 235 15.27 -5.66 -12.29
C CYS A 235 15.28 -5.19 -10.83
N GLU A 236 16.43 -5.28 -10.17
CA GLU A 236 16.58 -4.86 -8.76
C GLU A 236 16.75 -3.34 -8.60
N GLY A 237 17.55 -2.70 -9.47
CA GLY A 237 17.96 -1.31 -9.32
C GLY A 237 17.50 -0.37 -10.43
N GLN A 238 17.52 0.93 -10.15
CA GLN A 238 17.16 1.96 -11.14
C GLN A 238 18.18 2.04 -12.28
N ILE A 239 19.48 1.85 -11.99
CA ILE A 239 20.53 1.89 -13.02
C ILE A 239 20.37 0.72 -14.00
N ASP A 240 20.02 -0.46 -13.52
CA ASP A 240 19.76 -1.64 -14.35
C ASP A 240 18.61 -1.38 -15.30
N VAL A 241 17.51 -0.82 -14.78
CA VAL A 241 16.36 -0.41 -15.61
C VAL A 241 16.75 0.66 -16.62
N ILE A 242 17.46 1.72 -16.21
CA ILE A 242 17.91 2.77 -17.12
C ILE A 242 18.76 2.17 -18.25
N ARG A 243 19.70 1.27 -17.92
CA ARG A 243 20.53 0.57 -18.92
C ARG A 243 19.68 -0.26 -19.86
N CYS A 244 18.77 -1.08 -19.35
CA CYS A 244 17.85 -1.87 -20.16
C CYS A 244 17.15 -0.99 -21.20
N HIS A 245 16.59 0.14 -20.79
CA HIS A 245 15.94 1.09 -21.70
C HIS A 245 16.92 1.73 -22.69
N ALA A 246 18.13 2.09 -22.26
CA ALA A 246 19.18 2.64 -23.14
C ALA A 246 19.62 1.63 -24.22
N CYS A 247 19.54 0.33 -23.92
CA CYS A 247 19.88 -0.76 -24.83
C CYS A 247 18.66 -1.35 -25.58
N GLY A 248 17.49 -0.69 -25.52
CA GLY A 248 16.30 -1.08 -26.29
C GLY A 248 15.31 -2.01 -25.57
N PHE A 249 15.64 -2.49 -24.36
CA PHE A 249 14.78 -3.30 -23.50
C PHE A 249 13.80 -2.43 -22.71
N ASN A 250 12.87 -1.80 -23.44
CA ASN A 250 11.98 -0.75 -22.94
C ASN A 250 10.82 -1.26 -22.04
N THR A 251 10.78 -2.54 -21.68
CA THR A 251 9.76 -3.12 -20.77
C THR A 251 10.27 -3.31 -19.34
N ALA A 252 11.50 -2.87 -19.05
CA ALA A 252 12.11 -2.99 -17.73
C ALA A 252 11.53 -2.04 -16.69
N VAL A 253 11.31 -2.56 -15.48
CA VAL A 253 10.85 -1.85 -14.28
C VAL A 253 11.61 -2.36 -13.04
N ALA A 254 11.60 -1.58 -11.95
CA ALA A 254 12.22 -2.01 -10.68
C ALA A 254 11.46 -1.50 -9.44
N ALA A 255 11.47 -2.29 -8.37
CA ALA A 255 11.07 -1.83 -7.04
C ALA A 255 12.11 -0.87 -6.45
N GLN A 256 11.69 0.02 -5.53
CA GLN A 256 12.55 1.12 -5.08
C GLN A 256 13.25 0.81 -3.77
N GLY A 257 14.34 0.04 -3.77
CA GLY A 257 15.12 -0.21 -2.55
C GLY A 257 14.31 -0.89 -1.43
N THR A 258 13.35 -1.74 -1.81
CA THR A 258 12.59 -2.67 -0.98
C THR A 258 12.38 -3.95 -1.74
N ALA A 259 12.05 -5.02 -1.01
CA ALA A 259 11.46 -6.21 -1.63
C ALA A 259 10.22 -5.83 -2.45
N PHE A 260 10.01 -6.55 -3.55
CA PHE A 260 8.81 -6.46 -4.36
C PHE A 260 7.57 -6.81 -3.51
N THR A 261 6.44 -6.14 -3.75
CA THR A 261 5.21 -6.31 -2.95
C THR A 261 4.08 -6.90 -3.78
N VAL A 262 3.02 -7.40 -3.11
CA VAL A 262 1.78 -7.83 -3.77
C VAL A 262 1.15 -6.66 -4.56
N ASP A 263 1.19 -5.45 -4.01
CA ASP A 263 0.68 -4.25 -4.68
C ASP A 263 1.42 -3.94 -5.98
N HIS A 264 2.74 -4.16 -6.03
CA HIS A 264 3.52 -4.05 -7.26
C HIS A 264 3.08 -5.08 -8.31
N VAL A 265 2.83 -6.33 -7.88
CA VAL A 265 2.33 -7.39 -8.77
C VAL A 265 0.96 -7.01 -9.35
N GLN A 266 0.03 -6.56 -8.51
CA GLN A 266 -1.31 -6.12 -8.94
C GLN A 266 -1.26 -4.90 -9.87
N LEU A 267 -0.29 -3.99 -9.67
CA LEU A 267 -0.07 -2.88 -10.58
C LEU A 267 0.44 -3.36 -11.95
N LEU A 268 1.45 -4.24 -11.96
CA LEU A 268 2.07 -4.70 -13.20
C LEU A 268 1.14 -5.61 -14.02
N LYS A 269 0.32 -6.44 -13.37
CA LYS A 269 -0.68 -7.33 -13.98
C LYS A 269 -1.74 -6.58 -14.81
N ARG A 270 -1.91 -5.27 -14.61
CA ARG A 270 -2.78 -4.43 -15.46
C ARG A 270 -2.24 -4.26 -16.88
N TYR A 271 -0.93 -4.38 -17.05
CA TYR A 271 -0.22 -4.11 -18.30
C TYR A 271 0.38 -5.37 -18.90
N ALA A 272 0.95 -6.24 -18.06
CA ALA A 272 1.67 -7.44 -18.46
C ALA A 272 0.88 -8.73 -18.24
N ASP A 273 1.03 -9.69 -19.15
CA ASP A 273 0.49 -11.05 -19.06
C ASP A 273 1.57 -12.07 -18.63
N SER A 274 2.84 -11.67 -18.61
CA SER A 274 3.97 -12.47 -18.14
C SER A 274 5.14 -11.59 -17.68
N VAL A 275 6.06 -12.16 -16.91
CA VAL A 275 7.21 -11.45 -16.34
C VAL A 275 8.51 -12.26 -16.48
N VAL A 276 9.62 -11.57 -16.73
CA VAL A 276 10.97 -12.12 -16.58
C VAL A 276 11.71 -11.35 -15.49
N LEU A 277 12.19 -12.07 -14.48
CA LEU A 277 13.05 -11.52 -13.44
C LEU A 277 14.49 -11.52 -13.93
N VAL A 278 15.16 -10.36 -13.84
CA VAL A 278 16.57 -10.17 -14.23
C VAL A 278 17.30 -9.52 -13.07
N TYR A 279 17.69 -10.35 -12.11
CA TYR A 279 18.27 -9.94 -10.82
C TYR A 279 19.78 -10.21 -10.79
N ASP A 280 20.47 -9.65 -9.82
CA ASP A 280 21.94 -9.71 -9.73
C ASP A 280 22.41 -11.17 -9.58
N GLY A 281 23.56 -11.50 -10.18
CA GLY A 281 24.14 -12.85 -10.21
C GLY A 281 24.67 -13.36 -8.86
N ASP A 282 24.34 -12.71 -7.75
CA ASP A 282 24.82 -13.04 -6.41
C ASP A 282 23.80 -13.86 -5.59
N ALA A 283 24.16 -14.23 -4.36
CA ALA A 283 23.29 -15.02 -3.49
C ALA A 283 22.03 -14.24 -3.04
N ALA A 284 22.14 -12.92 -2.87
CA ALA A 284 21.03 -12.08 -2.47
C ALA A 284 20.03 -11.93 -3.63
N GLY A 285 20.50 -11.69 -4.85
CA GLY A 285 19.70 -11.60 -6.06
C GLY A 285 18.95 -12.89 -6.36
N ARG A 286 19.59 -14.07 -6.23
CA ARG A 286 18.89 -15.37 -6.36
C ARG A 286 17.75 -15.54 -5.35
N LYS A 287 17.99 -15.21 -4.08
CA LYS A 287 16.97 -15.29 -3.03
C LYS A 287 15.83 -14.29 -3.28
N ALA A 288 16.17 -13.08 -3.74
CA ALA A 288 15.19 -12.05 -4.09
C ALA A 288 14.35 -12.45 -5.31
N ALA A 289 14.94 -13.12 -6.30
CA ALA A 289 14.24 -13.64 -7.48
C ALA A 289 13.24 -14.74 -7.09
N LEU A 290 13.62 -15.67 -6.19
CA LEU A 290 12.69 -16.69 -5.69
C LEU A 290 11.50 -16.08 -4.95
N ARG A 291 11.77 -15.16 -4.00
CA ARG A 291 10.74 -14.46 -3.25
C ARG A 291 9.80 -13.66 -4.16
N THR A 292 10.37 -12.97 -5.15
CA THR A 292 9.58 -12.17 -6.09
C THR A 292 8.77 -13.06 -7.04
N GLY A 293 9.36 -14.16 -7.51
CA GLY A 293 8.69 -15.13 -8.37
C GLY A 293 7.50 -15.80 -7.68
N GLU A 294 7.62 -16.11 -6.39
CA GLU A 294 6.50 -16.60 -5.59
C GLU A 294 5.31 -15.62 -5.59
N LEU A 295 5.55 -14.31 -5.41
CA LEU A 295 4.48 -13.30 -5.42
C LEU A 295 3.77 -13.24 -6.79
N PHE A 296 4.51 -13.36 -7.89
CA PHE A 296 3.91 -13.40 -9.23
C PHE A 296 3.09 -14.66 -9.46
N LEU A 297 3.61 -15.81 -9.03
CA LEU A 297 2.93 -17.09 -9.14
C LEU A 297 1.63 -17.12 -8.31
N GLN A 298 1.65 -16.58 -7.10
CA GLN A 298 0.45 -16.42 -6.25
C GLN A 298 -0.61 -15.52 -6.89
N ALA A 299 -0.19 -14.55 -7.71
CA ALA A 299 -1.08 -13.71 -8.49
C ALA A 299 -1.46 -14.31 -9.84
N ASP A 300 -1.16 -15.59 -10.09
CA ASP A 300 -1.40 -16.31 -11.36
C ASP A 300 -0.76 -15.65 -12.58
N LEU A 301 0.33 -14.90 -12.39
CA LEU A 301 1.09 -14.28 -13.46
C LEU A 301 2.31 -15.16 -13.79
N PRO A 302 2.39 -15.75 -15.00
CA PRO A 302 3.55 -16.54 -15.40
C PRO A 302 4.85 -15.75 -15.24
N VAL A 303 5.83 -16.36 -14.58
CA VAL A 303 7.12 -15.75 -14.28
C VAL A 303 8.27 -16.67 -14.66
N ARG A 304 9.26 -16.08 -15.34
CA ARG A 304 10.54 -16.71 -15.70
C ARG A 304 11.70 -15.97 -15.03
N VAL A 305 12.85 -16.60 -14.93
CA VAL A 305 14.08 -16.03 -14.37
C VAL A 305 15.21 -16.13 -15.40
N ALA A 306 15.78 -14.97 -15.73
CA ALA A 306 16.98 -14.85 -16.53
C ALA A 306 18.19 -14.80 -15.57
N ALA A 307 18.93 -15.91 -15.48
CA ALA A 307 19.99 -16.07 -14.49
C ALA A 307 21.28 -15.36 -14.92
N ILE A 308 21.52 -14.15 -14.38
CA ILE A 308 22.73 -13.37 -14.65
C ILE A 308 23.99 -14.14 -14.17
N PRO A 309 25.11 -14.13 -14.93
CA PRO A 309 26.37 -14.75 -14.51
C PRO A 309 26.87 -14.23 -13.15
N PRO A 310 27.56 -15.07 -12.35
CA PRO A 310 28.08 -14.67 -11.05
C PRO A 310 28.95 -13.41 -11.11
N GLY A 311 28.68 -12.46 -10.21
CA GLY A 311 29.43 -11.20 -10.11
C GLY A 311 29.05 -10.13 -11.13
N GLN A 312 28.04 -10.37 -11.98
CA GLN A 312 27.46 -9.38 -12.86
C GLN A 312 26.05 -8.95 -12.39
N ASP A 313 25.68 -7.75 -12.79
CA ASP A 313 24.33 -7.16 -12.76
C ASP A 313 23.88 -6.83 -14.21
N PRO A 314 22.60 -6.49 -14.45
CA PRO A 314 22.14 -6.14 -15.79
C PRO A 314 22.91 -4.96 -16.42
N ASP A 315 23.35 -3.96 -15.63
CA ASP A 315 24.14 -2.84 -16.15
C ASP A 315 25.50 -3.28 -16.70
N SER A 316 26.25 -4.07 -15.93
CA SER A 316 27.55 -4.62 -16.29
C SER A 316 27.45 -5.58 -17.48
N LEU A 317 26.46 -6.48 -17.50
CA LEU A 317 26.26 -7.42 -18.61
C LEU A 317 26.01 -6.68 -19.93
N LEU A 318 25.10 -5.71 -19.93
CA LEU A 318 24.77 -4.92 -21.12
C LEU A 318 25.93 -4.01 -21.56
N ARG A 319 26.74 -3.52 -20.63
CA ARG A 319 27.93 -2.72 -20.95
C ARG A 319 29.08 -3.54 -21.50
N ASP A 320 29.32 -4.70 -20.93
CA ASP A 320 30.52 -5.50 -21.22
C ASP A 320 30.30 -6.46 -22.39
N GLN A 321 29.07 -6.98 -22.57
CA GLN A 321 28.73 -7.99 -23.57
C GLN A 321 27.67 -7.54 -24.60
N GLY A 322 26.99 -6.43 -24.35
CA GLY A 322 26.06 -5.82 -25.30
C GLY A 322 24.63 -6.40 -25.31
N PRO A 323 23.73 -5.81 -26.13
CA PRO A 323 22.32 -6.18 -26.20
C PRO A 323 22.06 -7.63 -26.66
N GLU A 324 22.89 -8.17 -27.56
CA GLU A 324 22.73 -9.53 -28.10
C GLU A 324 22.90 -10.59 -27.01
N ALA A 325 23.91 -10.43 -26.15
CA ALA A 325 24.13 -11.32 -25.01
C ALA A 325 22.97 -11.24 -24.00
N PHE A 326 22.45 -10.05 -23.75
CA PHE A 326 21.30 -9.87 -22.88
C PHE A 326 20.02 -10.48 -23.47
N GLN A 327 19.78 -10.35 -24.77
CA GLN A 327 18.65 -11.00 -25.43
C GLN A 327 18.75 -12.52 -25.36
N ALA A 328 19.94 -13.09 -25.61
CA ALA A 328 20.17 -14.53 -25.46
C ALA A 328 19.89 -15.03 -24.03
N LEU A 329 20.22 -14.22 -23.02
CA LEU A 329 19.89 -14.51 -21.62
C LEU A 329 18.38 -14.54 -21.36
N LEU A 330 17.63 -13.57 -21.92
CA LEU A 330 16.17 -13.51 -21.80
C LEU A 330 15.48 -14.67 -22.53
N ASP A 331 16.01 -15.08 -23.68
CA ASP A 331 15.51 -16.21 -24.44
C ASP A 331 15.75 -17.54 -23.70
N ALA A 332 16.89 -17.64 -23.00
CA ALA A 332 17.23 -18.77 -22.15
C ALA A 332 16.56 -18.74 -20.75
N ALA A 333 15.75 -17.72 -20.45
CA ALA A 333 15.12 -17.59 -19.13
C ALA A 333 14.19 -18.78 -18.84
N VAL A 334 14.40 -19.40 -17.67
CA VAL A 334 13.72 -20.62 -17.24
C VAL A 334 12.50 -20.31 -16.36
N SER A 335 11.60 -21.26 -16.15
CA SER A 335 10.48 -21.07 -15.22
C SER A 335 10.95 -20.83 -13.78
N ILE A 336 10.11 -20.23 -12.95
CA ILE A 336 10.44 -20.06 -11.52
C ILE A 336 10.67 -21.41 -10.81
N THR A 337 9.95 -22.45 -11.21
CA THR A 337 10.09 -23.82 -10.69
C THR A 337 11.45 -24.41 -11.07
N ALA A 338 11.83 -24.31 -12.34
CA ALA A 338 13.15 -24.71 -12.81
C ALA A 338 14.27 -24.03 -12.03
N PHE A 339 14.15 -22.71 -11.87
CA PHE A 339 15.13 -21.89 -11.18
C PHE A 339 15.25 -22.25 -9.70
N GLN A 340 14.11 -22.50 -9.02
CA GLN A 340 14.10 -22.95 -7.63
C GLN A 340 14.77 -24.30 -7.46
N ILE A 341 14.44 -25.28 -8.31
CA ILE A 341 15.06 -26.62 -8.27
C ILE A 341 16.57 -26.50 -8.44
N SER A 342 17.05 -25.80 -9.48
CA SER A 342 18.48 -25.64 -9.72
C SER A 342 19.19 -24.93 -8.57
N THR A 343 18.53 -23.93 -7.96
CA THR A 343 19.10 -23.17 -6.84
C THR A 343 19.20 -24.02 -5.57
N LEU A 344 18.17 -24.81 -5.26
CA LEU A 344 18.16 -25.68 -4.09
C LEU A 344 19.14 -26.85 -4.25
N GLN A 345 19.18 -27.48 -5.43
CA GLN A 345 20.15 -28.55 -5.71
C GLN A 345 21.59 -28.04 -5.60
N ALA A 346 21.90 -26.83 -6.09
CA ALA A 346 23.23 -26.25 -5.97
C ALA A 346 23.64 -25.94 -4.51
N ALA A 347 22.69 -25.86 -3.58
CA ALA A 347 22.95 -25.64 -2.15
C ALA A 347 23.14 -26.96 -1.37
N GLU A 348 22.77 -28.10 -1.95
CA GLU A 348 22.89 -29.43 -1.33
C GLU A 348 24.29 -30.03 -1.58
N GLN A 349 24.87 -30.66 -0.56
CA GLN A 349 26.17 -31.33 -0.71
C GLN A 349 26.08 -32.58 -1.59
N ASN A 350 24.96 -33.31 -1.48
CA ASN A 350 24.64 -34.47 -2.32
C ASN A 350 23.20 -34.36 -2.83
N PRO A 351 22.98 -33.68 -3.97
CA PRO A 351 21.64 -33.39 -4.48
C PRO A 351 20.82 -34.63 -4.86
N GLY A 352 21.47 -35.77 -5.09
CA GLY A 352 20.83 -37.04 -5.42
C GLY A 352 20.47 -37.91 -4.21
N ALA A 353 20.84 -37.49 -2.99
CA ALA A 353 20.48 -38.21 -1.78
C ALA A 353 18.95 -38.15 -1.55
N VAL A 354 18.36 -39.23 -1.05
CA VAL A 354 16.90 -39.36 -0.88
C VAL A 354 16.33 -38.22 -0.03
N ASP A 355 17.02 -37.84 1.03
CA ASP A 355 16.65 -36.75 1.92
C ASP A 355 16.75 -35.37 1.24
N ALA A 356 17.76 -35.17 0.38
CA ALA A 356 17.91 -33.95 -0.41
C ALA A 356 16.79 -33.81 -1.46
N VAL A 357 16.47 -34.89 -2.18
CA VAL A 357 15.36 -34.91 -3.15
C VAL A 357 14.03 -34.58 -2.45
N GLY A 358 13.77 -35.17 -1.28
CA GLY A 358 12.59 -34.84 -0.47
C GLY A 358 12.53 -33.36 -0.08
N ARG A 359 13.62 -32.80 0.48
CA ARG A 359 13.69 -31.37 0.86
C ARG A 359 13.46 -30.42 -0.31
N VAL A 360 13.99 -30.75 -1.50
CA VAL A 360 13.79 -29.93 -2.71
C VAL A 360 12.34 -30.03 -3.16
N ALA A 361 11.77 -31.24 -3.23
CA ALA A 361 10.39 -31.46 -3.61
C ALA A 361 9.42 -30.69 -2.70
N ASP A 362 9.59 -30.78 -1.37
CA ASP A 362 8.74 -30.08 -0.39
C ASP A 362 8.71 -28.56 -0.61
N GLN A 363 9.86 -27.95 -0.88
CA GLN A 363 9.96 -26.50 -1.12
C GLN A 363 9.36 -26.09 -2.47
N VAL A 364 9.46 -26.92 -3.49
CA VAL A 364 8.81 -26.69 -4.79
C VAL A 364 7.29 -26.82 -4.65
N LEU A 365 6.80 -27.85 -3.95
CA LEU A 365 5.38 -28.02 -3.68
C LEU A 365 4.80 -26.85 -2.88
N ALA A 366 5.55 -26.31 -1.92
CA ALA A 366 5.16 -25.11 -1.17
C ALA A 366 4.97 -23.88 -2.08
N LEU A 367 5.86 -23.68 -3.07
CA LEU A 367 5.74 -22.65 -4.09
C LEU A 367 4.50 -22.89 -4.98
N LEU A 368 4.34 -24.11 -5.50
CA LEU A 368 3.24 -24.48 -6.40
C LEU A 368 1.86 -24.40 -5.72
N ALA A 369 1.81 -24.65 -4.42
CA ALA A 369 0.60 -24.50 -3.62
C ALA A 369 0.08 -23.04 -3.55
N GLY A 370 0.94 -22.06 -3.83
CA GLY A 370 0.54 -20.66 -3.99
C GLY A 370 -0.17 -20.36 -5.31
N CYS A 371 0.04 -21.17 -6.36
CA CYS A 371 -0.57 -20.96 -7.67
C CYS A 371 -2.05 -21.36 -7.66
N SER A 372 -2.96 -20.41 -7.88
CA SER A 372 -4.40 -20.69 -7.88
C SER A 372 -4.87 -21.30 -9.21
N LYS A 373 -4.25 -20.89 -10.33
CA LYS A 373 -4.56 -21.33 -11.69
C LYS A 373 -4.13 -22.77 -11.95
N ALA A 374 -5.11 -23.68 -12.01
CA ALA A 374 -4.89 -25.12 -12.15
C ALA A 374 -4.02 -25.53 -13.36
N VAL A 375 -4.24 -24.92 -14.53
CA VAL A 375 -3.47 -25.23 -15.76
C VAL A 375 -1.99 -24.86 -15.61
N LEU A 376 -1.71 -23.67 -15.05
CA LEU A 376 -0.34 -23.23 -14.81
C LEU A 376 0.33 -24.12 -13.76
N ARG A 377 -0.38 -24.43 -12.67
CA ARG A 377 0.10 -25.31 -11.61
C ARG A 377 0.43 -26.71 -12.11
N SER A 378 -0.44 -27.31 -12.93
CA SER A 378 -0.22 -28.64 -13.51
C SER A 378 0.99 -28.65 -14.44
N HIS A 379 1.15 -27.62 -15.28
CA HIS A 379 2.33 -27.51 -16.15
C HIS A 379 3.64 -27.40 -15.36
N LEU A 380 3.67 -26.56 -14.32
CA LEU A 380 4.85 -26.39 -13.47
C LEU A 380 5.14 -27.64 -12.61
N LEU A 381 4.10 -28.37 -12.19
CA LEU A 381 4.25 -29.64 -11.48
C LEU A 381 4.86 -30.71 -12.39
N GLN A 382 4.41 -30.81 -13.65
CA GLN A 382 5.00 -31.71 -14.63
C GLN A 382 6.48 -31.39 -14.85
N GLU A 383 6.83 -30.10 -15.02
CA GLU A 383 8.23 -29.69 -15.13
C GLU A 383 9.05 -30.06 -13.88
N ALA A 384 8.48 -29.89 -12.67
CA ALA A 384 9.13 -30.29 -11.43
C ALA A 384 9.39 -31.79 -11.38
N ALA A 385 8.40 -32.61 -11.75
CA ALA A 385 8.51 -34.06 -11.80
C ALA A 385 9.63 -34.52 -12.73
N ASP A 386 9.68 -33.95 -13.94
CA ASP A 386 10.70 -34.27 -14.94
C ASP A 386 12.12 -33.93 -14.45
N ARG A 387 12.29 -32.76 -13.81
CA ARG A 387 13.58 -32.29 -13.29
C ARG A 387 14.06 -33.03 -12.04
N LEU A 388 13.14 -33.50 -11.21
CA LEU A 388 13.46 -34.29 -10.01
C LEU A 388 13.53 -35.79 -10.28
N HIS A 389 13.23 -36.22 -11.51
CA HIS A 389 13.12 -37.63 -11.90
C HIS A 389 12.13 -38.42 -11.03
N LEU A 390 10.99 -37.79 -10.73
CA LEU A 390 9.91 -38.36 -9.93
C LEU A 390 8.65 -38.56 -10.79
N PRO A 391 7.79 -39.54 -10.50
CA PRO A 391 6.52 -39.67 -11.18
C PRO A 391 5.60 -38.48 -10.82
N PRO A 392 4.92 -37.84 -11.79
CA PRO A 392 4.03 -36.70 -11.52
C PRO A 392 2.95 -37.01 -10.48
N SER A 393 2.41 -38.23 -10.49
CA SER A 393 1.38 -38.68 -9.55
C SER A 393 1.82 -38.65 -8.08
N ALA A 394 3.12 -38.82 -7.80
CA ALA A 394 3.64 -38.69 -6.44
C ALA A 394 3.60 -37.23 -5.96
N LEU A 395 4.09 -36.31 -6.80
CA LEU A 395 4.05 -34.87 -6.49
C LEU A 395 2.62 -34.33 -6.43
N GLU A 396 1.70 -34.83 -7.28
CA GLU A 396 0.28 -34.48 -7.23
C GLU A 396 -0.33 -34.88 -5.88
N SER A 397 -0.08 -36.10 -5.43
CA SER A 397 -0.60 -36.62 -4.15
C SER A 397 -0.10 -35.76 -2.97
N ASP A 398 1.18 -35.42 -2.95
CA ASP A 398 1.76 -34.59 -1.89
C ASP A 398 1.25 -33.14 -1.94
N LEU A 399 1.06 -32.59 -3.14
CA LEU A 399 0.46 -31.27 -3.32
C LEU A 399 -0.99 -31.21 -2.82
N GLU A 400 -1.79 -32.23 -3.15
CA GLU A 400 -3.17 -32.34 -2.69
C GLU A 400 -3.25 -32.43 -1.16
N ASN A 401 -2.39 -33.25 -0.55
CA ASN A 401 -2.27 -33.35 0.90
C ASN A 401 -1.89 -32.00 1.54
N LEU A 402 -0.94 -31.27 0.95
CA LEU A 402 -0.52 -29.95 1.42
C LEU A 402 -1.64 -28.92 1.31
N LEU A 403 -2.37 -28.90 0.19
CA LEU A 403 -3.53 -28.01 -0.01
C LEU A 403 -4.67 -28.35 0.97
N ALA A 404 -4.92 -29.63 1.23
CA ALA A 404 -5.91 -30.07 2.20
C ALA A 404 -5.55 -29.62 3.63
N ARG A 405 -4.27 -29.75 4.02
CA ARG A 405 -3.77 -29.26 5.31
C ARG A 405 -3.92 -27.73 5.46
N ARG A 406 -3.62 -26.96 4.42
CA ARG A 406 -3.83 -25.50 4.42
C ARG A 406 -5.30 -25.13 4.62
N ARG A 407 -6.22 -25.83 3.94
CA ARG A 407 -7.67 -25.63 4.11
C ARG A 407 -8.17 -26.01 5.51
N ALA A 408 -7.58 -27.03 6.13
CA ALA A 408 -7.93 -27.46 7.48
C ALA A 408 -7.36 -26.53 8.57
N GLY A 409 -6.21 -25.89 8.33
CA GLY A 409 -5.60 -24.92 9.24
C GLY A 409 -6.26 -23.53 9.24
N ASP A 410 -6.84 -23.12 8.10
CA ASP A 410 -7.60 -21.86 7.96
C ASP A 410 -9.10 -21.97 8.34
N GLY A 411 -9.55 -23.17 8.73
CA GLY A 411 -10.94 -23.42 9.10
C GLY A 411 -11.17 -23.44 10.60
N THR A 412 -11.91 -22.47 11.14
CA THR A 412 -12.74 -22.72 12.32
C THR A 412 -13.54 -24.00 12.04
N PRO A 413 -13.60 -24.99 12.97
CA PRO A 413 -14.26 -26.24 12.66
C PRO A 413 -15.74 -25.99 12.39
N ALA A 414 -16.16 -26.23 11.15
CA ALA A 414 -17.57 -26.26 10.80
C ALA A 414 -18.24 -27.34 11.66
N PRO A 415 -19.42 -27.08 12.26
CA PRO A 415 -20.12 -28.09 13.04
C PRO A 415 -20.43 -29.30 12.13
N PRO A 416 -20.26 -30.53 12.62
CA PRO A 416 -20.44 -31.72 11.80
C PRO A 416 -21.88 -31.78 11.31
N ALA A 417 -22.05 -31.91 10.00
CA ALA A 417 -23.34 -32.24 9.41
C ALA A 417 -23.80 -33.62 9.91
N PRO A 418 -25.10 -33.81 10.21
CA PRO A 418 -25.60 -35.06 10.75
C PRO A 418 -25.43 -36.18 9.71
N ALA A 419 -24.88 -37.31 10.17
CA ALA A 419 -24.68 -38.51 9.37
C ALA A 419 -26.01 -39.05 8.83
N THR A 420 -26.14 -39.12 7.51
CA THR A 420 -27.18 -39.91 6.84
C THR A 420 -26.77 -41.37 6.87
N THR A 421 -27.35 -42.14 7.78
CA THR A 421 -27.32 -43.60 7.78
C THR A 421 -28.24 -44.13 6.68
N THR A 422 -27.66 -44.89 5.76
CA THR A 422 -28.36 -45.77 4.83
C THR A 422 -28.89 -46.99 5.57
N GLY A 423 -30.20 -47.24 5.49
CA GLY A 423 -30.84 -48.48 5.95
C GLY A 423 -32.09 -48.75 5.12
N ARG A 424 -32.17 -49.95 4.53
CA ARG A 424 -33.14 -50.38 3.51
C ARG A 424 -34.19 -51.31 4.14
N ALA A 425 -35.45 -51.11 3.74
CA ALA A 425 -36.58 -52.05 3.68
C ALA A 425 -37.28 -52.57 4.97
N GLY A 426 -38.62 -52.53 4.94
CA GLY A 426 -39.53 -53.33 5.78
C GLY A 426 -40.88 -52.65 6.05
N ASP A 427 -41.97 -53.24 5.55
CA ASP A 427 -43.39 -52.91 5.80
C ASP A 427 -43.73 -52.63 7.27
N ASP A 428 -44.66 -51.70 7.55
CA ASP A 428 -46.04 -52.07 7.91
C ASP A 428 -46.94 -50.87 8.25
N THR A 429 -48.24 -51.15 8.14
CA THR A 429 -49.48 -50.37 8.21
C THR A 429 -49.70 -49.23 9.24
N ALA A 430 -50.66 -48.35 8.87
CA ALA A 430 -51.75 -47.77 9.68
C ALA A 430 -51.76 -46.26 10.06
N ARG A 431 -52.68 -45.55 9.39
CA ARG A 431 -53.73 -44.64 9.91
C ARG A 431 -53.37 -43.28 10.57
N ALA A 432 -53.88 -42.23 9.90
CA ALA A 432 -54.14 -40.80 10.22
C ALA A 432 -54.57 -40.45 11.69
N PRO A 433 -54.67 -39.17 12.16
CA PRO A 433 -55.01 -37.97 11.37
C PRO A 433 -54.49 -36.55 11.80
N SER A 434 -54.81 -35.57 10.94
CA SER A 434 -55.25 -34.17 11.18
C SER A 434 -54.29 -33.03 11.63
N ARG A 435 -54.23 -32.03 10.71
CA ARG A 435 -53.94 -30.56 10.75
C ARG A 435 -54.35 -29.79 12.04
N PRO A 436 -53.93 -28.51 12.33
CA PRO A 436 -53.69 -27.42 11.35
C PRO A 436 -52.62 -26.31 11.65
N GLY A 437 -52.10 -25.71 10.58
CA GLY A 437 -52.02 -24.25 10.33
C GLY A 437 -51.19 -23.30 11.21
N ALA A 438 -50.11 -22.75 10.64
CA ALA A 438 -49.63 -21.39 10.94
C ALA A 438 -48.91 -20.75 9.73
N ASN A 439 -49.19 -19.47 9.51
CA ASN A 439 -48.84 -18.58 8.40
C ASN A 439 -47.32 -18.30 8.29
N PRO A 440 -46.73 -18.04 7.10
CA PRO A 440 -45.31 -17.70 7.00
C PRO A 440 -45.09 -16.21 7.29
N ALA A 441 -44.47 -15.89 8.43
CA ALA A 441 -43.95 -14.56 8.70
C ALA A 441 -42.63 -14.31 7.93
N ALA A 442 -42.52 -13.09 7.42
CA ALA A 442 -41.49 -12.58 6.53
C ALA A 442 -40.05 -12.80 7.03
N ARG A 443 -39.13 -13.11 6.09
CA ARG A 443 -37.67 -13.02 6.31
C ARG A 443 -37.29 -11.54 6.51
N PRO A 444 -36.46 -11.19 7.50
CA PRO A 444 -35.91 -9.84 7.58
C PRO A 444 -34.90 -9.63 6.45
N ALA A 445 -34.89 -8.41 5.90
CA ALA A 445 -33.97 -7.96 4.88
C ALA A 445 -32.50 -7.93 5.40
N PRO A 446 -31.50 -8.05 4.51
CA PRO A 446 -30.09 -7.99 4.91
C PRO A 446 -29.74 -6.63 5.51
N SER A 447 -29.16 -6.66 6.70
CA SER A 447 -28.65 -5.50 7.45
C SER A 447 -27.71 -4.67 6.58
N ALA A 448 -27.93 -3.34 6.57
CA ALA A 448 -27.00 -2.38 6.00
C ALA A 448 -25.60 -2.57 6.62
N ALA A 449 -24.56 -2.48 5.79
CA ALA A 449 -23.17 -2.51 6.24
C ALA A 449 -22.94 -1.39 7.28
N VAL A 450 -22.72 -1.79 8.54
CA VAL A 450 -22.40 -0.86 9.63
C VAL A 450 -21.02 -0.28 9.38
N ALA A 451 -20.90 1.04 9.36
CA ALA A 451 -19.61 1.72 9.24
C ALA A 451 -18.63 1.24 10.32
N PRO A 452 -17.31 1.17 10.02
CA PRO A 452 -16.32 0.81 11.03
C PRO A 452 -16.39 1.77 12.24
N PRO A 453 -16.17 1.28 13.47
CA PRO A 453 -16.25 2.12 14.65
C PRO A 453 -15.13 3.15 14.68
N SER A 454 -15.39 4.30 15.30
CA SER A 454 -14.37 5.32 15.52
C SER A 454 -13.27 4.84 16.45
N LEU A 455 -12.15 5.56 16.44
CA LEU A 455 -11.01 5.28 17.31
C LEU A 455 -11.37 5.47 18.79
N ALA A 456 -12.14 6.53 19.11
CA ALA A 456 -12.67 6.77 20.45
C ALA A 456 -13.56 5.61 20.93
N PHE A 457 -14.43 5.08 20.05
CA PHE A 457 -15.25 3.91 20.37
C PHE A 457 -14.39 2.67 20.68
N SER A 458 -13.35 2.43 19.89
CA SER A 458 -12.43 1.31 20.12
C SER A 458 -11.68 1.44 21.44
N LEU A 459 -11.25 2.65 21.81
CA LEU A 459 -10.61 2.91 23.09
C LEU A 459 -11.57 2.67 24.27
N CYS A 460 -12.82 3.16 24.19
CA CYS A 460 -13.82 2.87 25.22
C CYS A 460 -14.04 1.38 25.41
N GLY A 461 -14.04 0.59 24.33
CA GLY A 461 -14.11 -0.87 24.42
C GLY A 461 -12.92 -1.46 25.17
N LEU A 462 -11.70 -1.05 24.81
CA LEU A 462 -10.49 -1.50 25.48
C LEU A 462 -10.52 -1.19 26.99
N LEU A 463 -10.94 0.02 27.37
CA LEU A 463 -11.09 0.45 28.77
C LEU A 463 -12.11 -0.39 29.54
N LEU A 464 -13.25 -0.72 28.92
CA LEU A 464 -14.29 -1.53 29.55
C LEU A 464 -13.83 -2.97 29.83
N HIS A 465 -13.04 -3.55 28.92
CA HIS A 465 -12.60 -4.94 29.03
C HIS A 465 -11.35 -5.12 29.90
N HIS A 466 -10.57 -4.05 30.12
CA HIS A 466 -9.29 -4.10 30.82
C HIS A 466 -9.15 -2.99 31.88
N ALA A 467 -10.26 -2.60 32.52
CA ALA A 467 -10.27 -1.53 33.53
C ALA A 467 -9.34 -1.80 34.73
N ASP A 468 -8.95 -3.05 34.95
CA ASP A 468 -8.04 -3.55 35.97
C ASP A 468 -6.55 -3.41 35.59
N ASP A 469 -6.21 -3.14 34.32
CA ASP A 469 -4.82 -2.90 33.89
C ASP A 469 -4.36 -1.50 34.34
N ALA A 470 -3.68 -1.46 35.48
CA ALA A 470 -3.19 -0.22 36.08
C ALA A 470 -2.19 0.54 35.19
N ALA A 471 -1.37 -0.16 34.40
CA ALA A 471 -0.40 0.48 33.52
C ALA A 471 -1.10 1.18 32.35
N MET A 472 -2.08 0.52 31.74
CA MET A 472 -2.93 1.09 30.70
C MET A 472 -3.67 2.33 31.22
N MET A 473 -4.34 2.21 32.38
CA MET A 473 -5.10 3.32 32.96
C MET A 473 -4.19 4.51 33.29
N GLN A 474 -2.98 4.26 33.82
CA GLN A 474 -2.00 5.32 34.07
C GLN A 474 -1.61 6.05 32.77
N ARG A 475 -1.45 5.35 31.64
CA ARG A 475 -1.19 5.99 30.33
C ARG A 475 -2.34 6.88 29.90
N VAL A 476 -3.56 6.37 29.98
CA VAL A 476 -4.77 7.10 29.56
C VAL A 476 -4.98 8.35 30.41
N CYS A 477 -4.89 8.23 31.74
CA CYS A 477 -4.99 9.38 32.65
C CYS A 477 -3.95 10.46 32.36
N ALA A 478 -2.71 10.06 32.07
CA ALA A 478 -1.61 11.00 31.88
C ALA A 478 -1.61 11.67 30.49
N TRP A 479 -2.20 11.04 29.46
CA TRP A 479 -2.00 11.45 28.07
C TRP A 479 -3.26 11.64 27.23
N LEU A 480 -4.47 11.47 27.77
CA LEU A 480 -5.71 11.66 27.01
C LEU A 480 -6.56 12.82 27.52
N PRO A 481 -6.30 14.08 27.15
CA PRO A 481 -7.27 15.14 27.41
C PRO A 481 -8.65 14.82 26.82
N LEU A 482 -9.72 15.06 27.59
CA LEU A 482 -11.08 14.65 27.19
C LEU A 482 -11.62 15.44 25.99
N ASP A 483 -11.11 16.65 25.78
CA ASP A 483 -11.48 17.50 24.65
C ASP A 483 -10.95 16.98 23.31
N LEU A 484 -9.96 16.06 23.31
CA LEU A 484 -9.51 15.37 22.08
C LEU A 484 -10.56 14.41 21.52
N LEU A 485 -11.43 13.88 22.38
CA LEU A 485 -12.53 13.00 21.99
C LEU A 485 -13.66 13.84 21.42
N THR A 486 -14.15 13.53 20.22
CA THR A 486 -15.24 14.27 19.59
C THR A 486 -16.61 13.88 20.10
N GLU A 487 -16.77 12.60 20.36
CA GLU A 487 -18.02 11.98 20.75
C GLU A 487 -18.28 12.25 22.24
N PRO A 488 -19.38 12.92 22.60
CA PRO A 488 -19.74 13.14 24.00
C PRO A 488 -19.82 11.83 24.80
N GLU A 489 -20.34 10.77 24.17
CA GLU A 489 -20.48 9.45 24.80
C GLU A 489 -19.10 8.85 25.15
N ALA A 490 -18.09 9.07 24.31
CA ALA A 490 -16.73 8.61 24.59
C ALA A 490 -16.12 9.36 25.78
N ARG A 491 -16.37 10.68 25.88
CA ARG A 491 -15.91 11.48 27.04
C ARG A 491 -16.50 10.97 28.34
N ASP A 492 -17.81 10.72 28.37
CA ASP A 492 -18.51 10.20 29.55
C ASP A 492 -17.92 8.87 30.00
N ILE A 493 -17.71 7.93 29.07
CA ILE A 493 -17.18 6.59 29.37
C ILE A 493 -15.73 6.65 29.83
N VAL A 494 -14.87 7.44 29.17
CA VAL A 494 -13.47 7.61 29.57
C VAL A 494 -13.39 8.26 30.95
N GLN A 495 -14.19 9.30 31.21
CA GLN A 495 -14.24 9.95 32.51
C GLN A 495 -14.66 8.97 33.62
N ALA A 496 -15.67 8.13 33.37
CA ALA A 496 -16.13 7.13 34.33
C ALA A 496 -15.08 6.02 34.57
N ALA A 497 -14.41 5.55 33.52
CA ALA A 497 -13.32 4.58 33.65
C ALA A 497 -12.15 5.15 34.46
N VAL A 498 -11.79 6.42 34.23
CA VAL A 498 -10.75 7.13 35.00
C VAL A 498 -11.17 7.36 36.44
N SER A 499 -12.43 7.74 36.72
CA SER A 499 -12.95 7.85 38.09
C SER A 499 -12.88 6.52 38.83
N LEU A 500 -13.28 5.42 38.21
CA LEU A 500 -13.17 4.08 38.82
C LEU A 500 -11.73 3.74 39.19
N HIS A 501 -10.76 4.07 38.33
CA HIS A 501 -9.34 3.82 38.59
C HIS A 501 -8.74 4.73 39.68
N VAL A 502 -9.07 6.03 39.67
CA VAL A 502 -8.41 7.02 40.55
C VAL A 502 -9.09 7.15 41.91
N THR A 503 -10.43 7.15 41.95
CA THR A 503 -11.21 7.36 43.19
C THR A 503 -11.91 6.09 43.67
N GLY A 504 -11.94 5.03 42.87
CA GLY A 504 -12.72 3.82 43.16
C GLY A 504 -14.22 4.00 42.94
N GLU A 505 -14.66 5.15 42.42
CA GLU A 505 -16.08 5.45 42.20
C GLU A 505 -16.55 4.79 40.89
N ASP A 506 -17.44 3.79 40.99
CA ASP A 506 -18.03 3.12 39.83
C ASP A 506 -19.14 3.95 39.17
N ARG A 507 -18.72 5.05 38.54
CA ARG A 507 -19.59 5.91 37.73
C ARG A 507 -20.03 5.23 36.44
N LEU A 508 -19.33 4.17 36.04
CA LEU A 508 -19.62 3.45 34.81
C LEU A 508 -20.92 2.65 34.93
N SER A 509 -21.15 2.01 36.08
CA SER A 509 -22.42 1.37 36.40
C SER A 509 -23.59 2.37 36.39
N LEU A 510 -23.39 3.57 36.95
CA LEU A 510 -24.39 4.64 36.92
C LEU A 510 -24.67 5.14 35.49
N LEU A 511 -23.65 5.31 34.66
CA LEU A 511 -23.83 5.67 33.25
C LEU A 511 -24.58 4.60 32.45
N ALA A 512 -24.36 3.31 32.77
CA ALA A 512 -25.04 2.20 32.11
C ALA A 512 -26.54 2.10 32.48
N THR A 513 -26.92 2.46 33.71
CA THR A 513 -28.31 2.34 34.19
C THR A 513 -29.10 3.64 34.04
N GLU A 514 -28.51 4.77 34.42
CA GLU A 514 -29.18 6.07 34.59
C GLU A 514 -28.62 7.17 33.66
N GLY A 515 -27.58 6.85 32.88
CA GLY A 515 -26.96 7.79 31.94
C GLY A 515 -27.84 8.16 30.73
N PRO A 516 -27.38 9.15 29.92
CA PRO A 516 -28.07 9.57 28.71
C PRO A 516 -28.39 8.37 27.78
N PRO A 517 -29.54 8.36 27.09
CA PRO A 517 -29.92 7.25 26.22
C PRO A 517 -28.87 6.91 25.15
N ALA A 518 -28.17 7.92 24.62
CA ALA A 518 -27.11 7.74 23.63
C ALA A 518 -25.87 7.04 24.23
N THR A 519 -25.42 7.48 25.40
CA THR A 519 -24.30 6.86 26.14
C THR A 519 -24.63 5.42 26.54
N ARG A 520 -25.85 5.14 27.01
CA ARG A 520 -26.31 3.78 27.32
C ARG A 520 -26.31 2.86 26.10
N ALA A 521 -26.83 3.34 24.96
CA ALA A 521 -26.77 2.59 23.70
C ALA A 521 -25.33 2.34 23.22
N TRP A 522 -24.40 3.26 23.50
CA TRP A 522 -22.98 3.11 23.25
C TRP A 522 -22.37 1.98 24.11
N ILE A 523 -22.61 2.00 25.41
CA ILE A 523 -22.15 0.96 26.35
C ILE A 523 -22.70 -0.41 25.96
N GLU A 524 -23.99 -0.52 25.61
CA GLU A 524 -24.58 -1.78 25.15
C GLU A 524 -23.92 -2.31 23.87
N ARG A 525 -23.57 -1.42 22.93
CA ARG A 525 -22.86 -1.80 21.71
C ARG A 525 -21.44 -2.28 21.98
N LEU A 526 -20.75 -1.64 22.94
CA LEU A 526 -19.42 -2.06 23.37
C LEU A 526 -19.46 -3.42 24.05
N ALA A 527 -20.41 -3.64 24.96
CA ALA A 527 -20.57 -4.90 25.70
C ALA A 527 -20.92 -6.11 24.81
N ARG A 528 -21.58 -5.89 23.66
CA ARG A 528 -21.94 -6.96 22.70
C ARG A 528 -20.78 -7.39 21.79
N ARG A 529 -19.63 -6.73 21.87
CA ARG A 529 -18.50 -6.97 20.96
C ARG A 529 -17.41 -7.74 21.69
N GLU A 530 -17.03 -8.90 21.17
CA GLU A 530 -15.75 -9.51 21.55
C GLU A 530 -14.63 -8.60 21.03
N SER A 531 -13.69 -8.22 21.89
CA SER A 531 -12.57 -7.33 21.56
C SER A 531 -11.70 -7.96 20.46
N PRO A 532 -11.77 -7.50 19.20
CA PRO A 532 -11.11 -8.19 18.09
C PRO A 532 -9.58 -8.07 18.12
N MET A 533 -9.04 -7.15 18.93
CA MET A 533 -7.66 -6.69 18.83
C MET A 533 -6.64 -7.49 19.65
N LEU A 534 -7.06 -8.43 20.50
CA LEU A 534 -6.16 -9.17 21.40
C LEU A 534 -6.02 -10.66 21.05
N HIS A 535 -6.57 -11.12 19.92
CA HIS A 535 -6.56 -12.55 19.56
C HIS A 535 -5.24 -13.09 19.00
N THR A 536 -4.22 -12.24 18.88
CA THR A 536 -2.83 -12.62 18.56
C THR A 536 -1.95 -12.24 19.74
N GLN A 537 -1.23 -13.20 20.32
CA GLN A 537 -0.46 -13.12 21.58
C GLN A 537 0.69 -12.09 21.63
N GLU A 538 0.68 -11.04 20.80
CA GLU A 538 1.82 -10.14 20.59
C GLU A 538 1.66 -8.72 21.17
N ILE A 539 0.47 -8.29 21.62
CA ILE A 539 0.24 -6.90 22.07
C ILE A 539 -0.51 -6.86 23.41
N SER A 540 0.01 -6.13 24.40
CA SER A 540 -0.65 -5.93 25.70
C SER A 540 -1.75 -4.86 25.64
N PRO A 541 -2.74 -4.84 26.57
CA PRO A 541 -3.75 -3.79 26.64
C PRO A 541 -3.14 -2.38 26.75
N CYS A 542 -2.08 -2.23 27.55
CA CYS A 542 -1.32 -0.99 27.66
C CYS A 542 -0.72 -0.55 26.30
N GLN A 543 -0.08 -1.46 25.55
CA GLN A 543 0.47 -1.16 24.22
C GLN A 543 -0.63 -0.79 23.21
N ALA A 544 -1.79 -1.47 23.27
CA ALA A 544 -2.94 -1.14 22.45
C ALA A 544 -3.48 0.27 22.76
N ALA A 545 -3.56 0.64 24.05
CA ALA A 545 -3.94 1.98 24.46
C ALA A 545 -2.92 3.04 24.00
N GLU A 546 -1.61 2.79 24.15
CA GLU A 546 -0.55 3.68 23.66
C GLU A 546 -0.67 3.95 22.14
N ASP A 547 -1.01 2.93 21.34
CA ASP A 547 -1.25 3.12 19.90
C ASP A 547 -2.53 3.93 19.62
N MET A 548 -3.62 3.64 20.33
CA MET A 548 -4.87 4.39 20.18
C MET A 548 -4.71 5.86 20.59
N LEU A 549 -4.03 6.13 21.71
CA LEU A 549 -3.73 7.49 22.19
C LEU A 549 -2.92 8.27 21.16
N ALA A 550 -1.87 7.66 20.61
CA ALA A 550 -1.05 8.31 19.59
C ALA A 550 -1.88 8.68 18.35
N ARG A 551 -2.77 7.78 17.91
CA ARG A 551 -3.66 8.05 16.76
C ARG A 551 -4.68 9.15 17.06
N ILE A 552 -5.27 9.19 18.27
CA ILE A 552 -6.19 10.27 18.68
C ILE A 552 -5.47 11.62 18.64
N TRP A 553 -4.25 11.69 19.20
CA TRP A 553 -3.42 12.89 19.12
C TRP A 553 -3.14 13.31 17.69
N ILE A 554 -2.70 12.37 16.83
CA ILE A 554 -2.41 12.65 15.43
C ILE A 554 -3.66 13.18 14.70
N GLU A 555 -4.84 12.58 14.91
CA GLU A 555 -6.10 13.02 14.31
C GLU A 555 -6.51 14.42 14.79
N THR A 556 -6.33 14.73 16.07
CA THR A 556 -6.64 16.07 16.61
C THR A 556 -5.68 17.13 16.08
N LEU A 557 -4.37 16.87 16.08
CA LEU A 557 -3.38 17.79 15.53
C LEU A 557 -3.60 18.01 14.02
N LYS A 558 -4.04 16.99 13.28
CA LYS A 558 -4.42 17.11 11.86
C LYS A 558 -5.61 18.06 11.69
N ARG A 559 -6.62 17.99 12.56
CA ARG A 559 -7.79 18.89 12.53
C ARG A 559 -7.42 20.33 12.92
N GLU A 560 -6.63 20.53 13.97
CA GLU A 560 -6.11 21.87 14.34
C GLU A 560 -5.36 22.47 13.15
N ARG A 561 -4.45 21.70 12.53
CA ARG A 561 -3.70 22.14 11.35
C ARG A 561 -4.62 22.55 10.19
N GLN A 562 -5.71 21.82 9.94
CA GLN A 562 -6.67 22.12 8.87
C GLN A 562 -7.45 23.42 9.11
N GLN A 563 -7.65 23.82 10.35
CA GLN A 563 -8.40 25.04 10.71
C GLN A 563 -7.56 26.32 10.61
N LEU A 564 -6.23 26.20 10.55
CA LEU A 564 -5.31 27.33 10.47
C LEU A 564 -5.19 27.84 9.03
N ASP A 565 -5.18 29.16 8.85
CA ASP A 565 -4.93 29.80 7.55
C ASP A 565 -3.44 29.77 7.20
N SER A 566 -3.14 29.49 5.93
CA SER A 566 -1.77 29.50 5.40
C SER A 566 -1.30 30.88 4.93
N ALA A 567 -2.22 31.83 4.72
CA ALA A 567 -1.91 33.19 4.30
C ALA A 567 -1.48 34.10 5.47
N ASP A 568 -1.88 33.76 6.69
CA ASP A 568 -1.46 34.45 7.92
C ASP A 568 -0.11 33.92 8.41
N GLU A 569 0.86 34.80 8.64
CA GLU A 569 2.25 34.43 8.97
C GLU A 569 2.38 33.68 10.30
N ALA A 570 1.61 34.09 11.33
CA ALA A 570 1.64 33.45 12.64
C ALA A 570 0.99 32.06 12.58
N GLN A 571 -0.14 31.94 11.87
CA GLN A 571 -0.81 30.66 11.66
C GLN A 571 -0.01 29.73 10.75
N ALA A 572 0.67 30.25 9.72
CA ALA A 572 1.57 29.47 8.87
C ALA A 572 2.75 28.88 9.68
N GLY A 573 3.31 29.65 10.63
CA GLY A 573 4.32 29.15 11.57
C GLY A 573 3.81 27.98 12.41
N ARG A 574 2.59 28.10 12.97
CA ARG A 574 1.95 27.03 13.75
C ARG A 574 1.64 25.80 12.88
N ARG A 575 1.12 26.00 11.67
CA ARG A 575 0.86 24.91 10.70
C ARG A 575 2.11 24.12 10.39
N TYR A 576 3.23 24.82 10.15
CA TYR A 576 4.52 24.18 9.92
C TYR A 576 4.97 23.37 11.15
N ALA A 577 4.87 23.93 12.37
CA ALA A 577 5.21 23.23 13.60
C ALA A 577 4.35 21.96 13.79
N LEU A 578 3.03 22.05 13.53
CA LEU A 578 2.10 20.93 13.59
C LEU A 578 2.44 19.84 12.58
N THR A 579 2.72 20.19 11.32
CA THR A 579 3.13 19.22 10.30
C THR A 579 4.41 18.49 10.70
N ARG A 580 5.40 19.21 11.27
CA ARG A 580 6.62 18.60 11.80
C ARG A 580 6.32 17.62 12.94
N LEU A 581 5.46 18.01 13.88
CA LEU A 581 5.09 17.19 15.03
C LEU A 581 4.33 15.93 14.61
N ILE A 582 3.31 16.07 13.76
CA ILE A 582 2.54 14.95 13.20
C ILE A 582 3.46 13.94 12.51
N LYS A 583 4.38 14.42 11.66
CA LYS A 583 5.34 13.54 10.97
C LYS A 583 6.31 12.84 11.92
N ALA A 584 6.74 13.51 12.99
CA ALA A 584 7.57 12.89 14.00
C ALA A 584 6.80 11.79 14.75
N LEU A 585 5.54 12.04 15.13
CA LEU A 585 4.67 11.05 15.78
C LEU A 585 4.39 9.82 14.91
N GLU A 586 4.18 10.02 13.60
CA GLU A 586 3.97 8.93 12.62
C GLU A 586 5.23 8.05 12.43
N GLN A 587 6.43 8.58 12.70
CA GLN A 587 7.71 7.88 12.45
C GLN A 587 8.28 7.19 13.69
N VAL A 588 7.87 7.60 14.88
CA VAL A 588 8.39 7.09 16.15
C VAL A 588 7.46 5.99 16.67
N ALA A 589 8.02 4.79 16.92
CA ALA A 589 7.27 3.65 17.45
C ALA A 589 7.23 3.58 19.00
N PRO A 590 8.34 3.81 19.74
CA PRO A 590 8.28 3.74 21.21
C PRO A 590 7.41 4.84 21.80
N TRP A 591 6.54 4.47 22.73
CA TRP A 591 5.63 5.41 23.39
C TRP A 591 6.37 6.52 24.13
N GLU A 592 7.49 6.22 24.80
CA GLU A 592 8.31 7.18 25.54
C GLU A 592 8.88 8.30 24.65
N ALA A 593 9.12 8.02 23.38
CA ALA A 593 9.58 9.02 22.43
C ALA A 593 8.40 9.85 21.87
N ARG A 594 7.18 9.29 21.81
CA ARG A 594 5.96 10.05 21.47
C ARG A 594 5.57 11.03 22.59
N THR A 595 5.68 10.62 23.85
CA THR A 595 5.37 11.47 25.00
C THR A 595 6.27 12.70 25.08
N ALA A 596 7.57 12.54 24.81
CA ALA A 596 8.51 13.67 24.72
C ALA A 596 8.10 14.71 23.65
N LEU A 597 7.56 14.26 22.52
CA LEU A 597 7.06 15.12 21.46
C LEU A 597 5.74 15.81 21.82
N LEU A 598 4.86 15.11 22.55
CA LEU A 598 3.53 15.61 22.92
C LEU A 598 3.51 16.48 24.18
N THR A 599 4.58 16.52 24.98
CA THR A 599 4.59 17.21 26.28
C THR A 599 4.16 18.67 26.19
N ALA A 600 4.65 19.40 25.18
CA ALA A 600 4.29 20.79 24.97
C ALA A 600 2.83 20.98 24.53
N GLU A 601 2.26 20.03 23.77
CA GLU A 601 0.86 20.07 23.37
C GLU A 601 -0.05 19.69 24.52
N LEU A 602 0.29 18.67 25.31
CA LEU A 602 -0.47 18.25 26.49
C LEU A 602 -0.70 19.41 27.46
N ALA A 603 0.30 20.29 27.65
CA ALA A 603 0.19 21.46 28.51
C ALA A 603 -0.85 22.51 28.05
N ARG A 604 -1.35 22.42 26.82
CA ARG A 604 -2.38 23.30 26.27
C ARG A 604 -3.80 22.81 26.53
N HIS A 605 -3.95 21.58 27.02
CA HIS A 605 -5.24 20.96 27.28
C HIS A 605 -5.48 20.78 28.79
N GLU A 606 -6.75 20.72 29.19
CA GLU A 606 -7.09 20.40 30.58
C GLU A 606 -6.85 18.92 30.89
N PRO A 607 -6.31 18.58 32.08
CA PRO A 607 -6.18 17.20 32.49
C PRO A 607 -7.56 16.53 32.66
N VAL A 608 -7.62 15.22 32.43
CA VAL A 608 -8.84 14.38 32.58
C VAL A 608 -9.47 14.48 33.97
N LEU A 609 -8.65 14.82 34.96
CA LEU A 609 -9.09 15.20 36.28
C LEU A 609 -8.46 16.56 36.62
N SER A 610 -9.28 17.60 36.63
CA SER A 610 -8.97 18.78 37.42
C SER A 610 -8.95 18.35 38.89
N ALA A 611 -7.83 18.59 39.58
CA ALA A 611 -7.79 18.39 41.02
C ALA A 611 -8.97 19.14 41.65
N PRO A 612 -9.72 18.53 42.59
CA PRO A 612 -10.83 19.24 43.23
C PRO A 612 -10.26 20.52 43.83
N SER A 613 -10.85 21.67 43.50
CA SER A 613 -10.53 22.94 44.15
C SER A 613 -10.71 22.74 45.65
N ALA A 614 -9.63 22.96 46.41
CA ALA A 614 -9.57 22.81 47.86
C ALA A 614 -10.60 23.66 48.61
#